data_AF-J4ICN0-F1
#
_entry.id   AF-J4ICN0-F1
#
_cell.length_a   1.000
_cell.length_b   1.000
_cell.length_c   1.000
_cell.angle_alpha   90.00
_cell.angle_beta   90.00
_cell.angle_gamma   90.00
#
_symmetry.space_group_name_H-M   'P 1'
#
loop_
_entity.id
_entity.type
_entity.pdbx_description
1 polymer ?
#
loop_
_entity_poly.entity_id
_entity_poly.type
_entity_poly.pdbx_seq_one_letter_code
_entity_poly.pdbx_strand_id
1 'polypeptide(L)'
;MLRIRVYYVATNNVLVELAWNGTKWVNGYPFPASDYTVADGSNLLYARVNSNTGSTTDIHVGFQQQGSAAIVEAHHVGPAKEWVLETLQ
;
A
#
# COMPACT_ATOMS: atom_id res chain seq x y z
N MET A 1 15.09 -12.38 9.59
CA MET A 1 15.65 -11.06 9.22
C MET A 1 14.51 -10.05 9.21
N LEU A 2 14.68 -8.86 9.80
CA LEU A 2 13.61 -7.86 9.88
C LEU A 2 13.25 -7.34 8.49
N ARG A 3 11.95 -7.24 8.19
CA ARG A 3 11.41 -6.57 7.01
C ARG A 3 10.58 -5.37 7.47
N ILE A 4 10.79 -4.23 6.85
CA ILE A 4 10.02 -3.01 7.11
C ILE A 4 9.45 -2.51 5.78
N ARG A 5 8.22 -2.01 5.81
CA ARG A 5 7.55 -1.30 4.72
C ARG A 5 7.04 0.03 5.25
N VAL A 6 7.24 1.08 4.48
CA VAL A 6 6.69 2.40 4.72
C VAL A 6 5.83 2.75 3.53
N TYR A 7 4.60 3.12 3.80
CA TYR A 7 3.66 3.61 2.79
C TYR A 7 3.46 5.11 3.01
N TYR A 8 3.52 5.88 1.94
CA TYR A 8 3.35 7.33 1.99
C TYR A 8 2.74 7.85 0.69
N VAL A 9 2.21 9.08 0.75
CA VAL A 9 1.71 9.80 -0.42
C VAL A 9 2.83 10.67 -0.98
N ALA A 10 3.20 10.46 -2.24
CA ALA A 10 4.18 11.31 -2.91
C ALA A 10 3.57 12.67 -3.31
N THR A 11 4.41 13.60 -3.76
CA THR A 11 3.98 14.97 -4.14
C THR A 11 3.04 15.01 -5.34
N ASN A 12 2.92 13.92 -6.09
CA ASN A 12 1.95 13.74 -7.17
C ASN A 12 0.67 13.00 -6.71
N ASN A 13 0.45 12.92 -5.40
CA ASN A 13 -0.67 12.22 -4.74
C ASN A 13 -0.74 10.71 -4.95
N VAL A 14 0.30 10.08 -5.51
CA VAL A 14 0.30 8.63 -5.72
C VAL A 14 0.81 7.92 -4.46
N LEU A 15 0.19 6.80 -4.09
CA LEU A 15 0.69 5.89 -3.05
C LEU A 15 2.07 5.35 -3.44
N VAL A 16 3.02 5.34 -2.50
CA VAL A 16 4.37 4.80 -2.72
C VAL A 16 4.78 3.89 -1.58
N GLU A 17 5.53 2.83 -1.91
CA GLU A 17 6.18 1.93 -0.95
C GLU A 17 7.70 2.18 -0.90
N LEU A 18 8.24 2.34 0.32
CA LEU A 18 9.67 2.23 0.61
C LEU A 18 9.93 0.99 1.47
N ALA A 19 10.87 0.14 1.03
CA ALA A 19 11.11 -1.16 1.65
C ALA A 19 12.52 -1.26 2.24
N TRP A 20 12.63 -1.68 3.51
CA TRP A 20 13.91 -2.10 4.09
C TRP A 20 14.19 -3.54 3.70
N ASN A 21 15.27 -3.76 2.96
CA ASN A 21 15.64 -5.09 2.50
C ASN A 21 16.54 -5.86 3.50
N GLY A 22 16.90 -5.23 4.63
CA GLY A 22 17.84 -5.77 5.60
C GLY A 22 19.17 -5.02 5.67
N THR A 23 19.55 -4.30 4.60
CA THR A 23 20.82 -3.56 4.51
C THR A 23 20.65 -2.13 4.01
N LYS A 24 19.64 -1.85 3.20
CA LYS A 24 19.31 -0.51 2.71
C LYS A 24 17.82 -0.36 2.44
N TRP A 25 17.38 0.89 2.39
CA TRP A 25 16.08 1.25 1.84
C TRP A 25 16.14 1.15 0.31
N VAL A 26 15.08 0.58 -0.27
CA VAL A 26 14.88 0.48 -1.72
C VAL A 26 13.44 0.86 -2.04
N ASN A 27 13.20 1.31 -3.27
CA ASN A 27 11.83 1.46 -3.76
C ASN A 27 11.12 0.10 -3.71
N GLY A 28 9.91 0.10 -3.17
CA GLY A 28 9.04 -1.05 -3.16
C GLY A 28 8.27 -1.20 -4.47
N TYR A 29 7.04 -1.69 -4.37
CA TYR A 29 6.15 -1.87 -5.51
C TYR A 29 5.80 -0.53 -6.18
N PRO A 30 5.88 -0.46 -7.52
CA PRO A 30 5.53 0.75 -8.26
C PRO A 30 4.01 0.83 -8.48
N PHE A 31 3.28 1.49 -7.58
CA PHE A 31 1.84 1.68 -7.73
C PHE A 31 1.51 2.55 -8.96
N PRO A 32 0.64 2.08 -9.88
CA PRO A 32 0.22 2.86 -11.03
C PRO A 32 -0.71 4.01 -10.60
N ALA A 33 -0.49 5.21 -11.14
CA ALA A 33 -1.23 6.41 -10.72
C ALA A 33 -2.75 6.32 -11.00
N SER A 34 -3.18 5.60 -12.04
CA SER A 34 -4.60 5.50 -12.45
C SER A 34 -5.53 5.10 -11.31
N ASP A 35 -5.07 4.18 -10.46
CA ASP A 35 -5.93 3.54 -9.47
C ASP A 35 -5.49 3.85 -8.03
N TYR A 36 -4.24 4.30 -7.85
CA TYR A 36 -3.62 4.50 -6.53
C TYR A 36 -3.35 5.98 -6.20
N THR A 37 -4.04 6.90 -6.87
CA THR A 37 -4.00 8.32 -6.52
C THR A 37 -4.92 8.60 -5.32
N VAL A 38 -4.33 9.20 -4.28
CA VAL A 38 -4.98 9.61 -3.04
C VAL A 38 -5.67 10.96 -3.26
N ALA A 39 -6.81 11.18 -2.62
CA ALA A 39 -7.53 12.45 -2.71
C ALA A 39 -6.69 13.62 -2.17
N ASP A 40 -6.82 14.79 -2.83
CA ASP A 40 -6.11 16.01 -2.44
C ASP A 40 -6.41 16.40 -0.98
N GLY A 41 -5.36 16.74 -0.24
CA GLY A 41 -5.47 17.11 1.18
C GLY A 41 -5.82 15.95 2.12
N SER A 42 -5.89 14.71 1.61
CA SER A 42 -6.10 13.50 2.41
C SER A 42 -4.78 12.82 2.76
N ASN A 43 -4.77 12.10 3.88
CA ASN A 43 -3.65 11.26 4.29
C ASN A 43 -3.97 9.78 4.03
N LEU A 44 -2.94 8.93 4.03
CA LEU A 44 -3.16 7.50 4.22
C LEU A 44 -3.86 7.27 5.55
N LEU A 45 -4.86 6.38 5.56
CA LEU A 45 -5.65 6.11 6.75
C LEU A 45 -4.97 5.06 7.62
N TYR A 46 -4.43 4.00 7.01
CA TYR A 46 -3.69 2.97 7.73
C TYR A 46 -2.80 2.13 6.80
N ALA A 47 -1.82 1.47 7.41
CA ALA A 47 -1.17 0.30 6.85
C ALA A 47 -1.19 -0.81 7.90
N ARG A 48 -1.63 -2.01 7.51
CA ARG A 48 -1.66 -3.18 8.40
C ARG A 48 -0.98 -4.36 7.74
N VAL A 49 -0.42 -5.22 8.58
CA VAL A 49 0.17 -6.48 8.18
C VAL A 49 -0.56 -7.59 8.91
N ASN A 50 -1.22 -8.46 8.16
CA ASN A 50 -1.78 -9.70 8.69
C ASN A 50 -0.75 -10.80 8.45
N SER A 51 -0.18 -11.32 9.54
CA SER A 51 0.68 -12.50 9.47
C SER A 51 -0.21 -13.74 9.38
N ASN A 52 -0.46 -14.22 8.17
CA ASN A 52 -1.03 -15.55 8.00
C ASN A 52 0.06 -16.60 8.24
N THR A 53 -0.28 -17.66 8.97
CA THR A 53 0.64 -18.75 9.29
C THR A 53 1.15 -19.38 8.00
N GLY A 54 2.44 -19.22 7.69
CA GLY A 54 3.08 -19.83 6.52
C GLY A 54 3.69 -18.83 5.53
N SER A 55 4.74 -18.10 5.93
CA SER A 55 5.65 -17.32 5.06
C SER A 55 5.08 -16.18 4.19
N THR A 56 3.77 -16.06 4.02
CA THR A 56 3.11 -15.00 3.25
C THR A 56 2.72 -13.85 4.16
N THR A 57 3.23 -12.67 3.84
CA THR A 57 2.85 -11.42 4.52
C THR A 57 1.70 -10.81 3.74
N ASP A 58 0.54 -10.69 4.38
CA ASP A 58 -0.60 -9.99 3.80
C ASP A 58 -0.56 -8.55 4.25
N ILE A 59 -0.44 -7.64 3.28
CA ILE A 59 -0.29 -6.21 3.55
C ILE A 59 -1.50 -5.50 2.99
N HIS A 60 -2.05 -4.58 3.77
CA HIS A 60 -3.17 -3.77 3.36
C HIS A 60 -2.89 -2.29 3.67
N VAL A 61 -3.22 -1.42 2.73
CA VAL A 61 -3.02 0.03 2.84
C VAL A 61 -4.33 0.71 2.46
N GLY A 62 -4.99 1.33 3.44
CA GLY A 62 -6.25 2.04 3.26
C GLY A 62 -6.03 3.52 2.98
N PHE A 63 -6.70 4.05 1.97
CA PHE A 63 -6.65 5.47 1.60
C PHE A 63 -7.96 5.93 0.94
N GLN A 64 -8.21 7.24 0.96
CA GLN A 64 -9.29 7.84 0.20
C GLN A 64 -8.86 8.04 -1.26
N GLN A 65 -9.57 7.45 -2.22
CA GLN A 65 -9.23 7.56 -3.64
C GLN A 65 -9.59 8.94 -4.21
N GLN A 66 -8.74 9.49 -5.07
CA GLN A 66 -9.01 10.76 -5.74
C GLN A 66 -10.34 10.72 -6.52
N GLY A 67 -11.11 11.81 -6.43
CA GLY A 67 -12.41 11.93 -7.10
C GLY A 67 -13.53 11.11 -6.44
N SER A 68 -13.27 10.45 -5.32
CA SER A 68 -14.24 9.65 -4.57
C SER A 68 -14.24 10.00 -3.09
N ALA A 69 -15.41 9.86 -2.45
CA ALA A 69 -15.51 9.85 -0.99
C ALA A 69 -15.23 8.46 -0.40
N ALA A 70 -15.10 7.44 -1.26
CA ALA A 70 -14.87 6.07 -0.83
C ALA A 70 -13.45 5.85 -0.33
N ILE A 71 -13.34 4.98 0.68
CA ILE A 71 -12.07 4.43 1.11
C ILE A 71 -11.81 3.15 0.31
N VAL A 72 -10.63 3.08 -0.29
CA VAL A 72 -10.14 1.89 -0.98
C VAL A 72 -8.98 1.28 -0.20
N GLU A 73 -8.82 -0.02 -0.33
CA GLU A 73 -7.72 -0.79 0.24
C GLU A 73 -6.88 -1.38 -0.88
N ALA A 74 -5.63 -0.92 -0.98
CA ALA A 74 -4.59 -1.61 -1.72
C ALA A 74 -4.13 -2.81 -0.88
N HIS A 75 -4.27 -4.02 -1.40
CA HIS A 75 -3.88 -5.23 -0.67
C HIS A 75 -2.95 -6.12 -1.49
N HIS A 76 -1.96 -6.69 -0.81
CA HIS A 76 -1.03 -7.68 -1.32
C HIS A 76 -1.20 -8.95 -0.48
N VAL A 77 -1.92 -9.94 -1.00
CA VAL A 77 -2.35 -11.14 -0.26
C VAL A 77 -1.79 -12.40 -0.92
N GLY A 78 -1.18 -13.27 -0.13
CA GLY A 78 -0.80 -14.63 -0.56
C GLY A 78 0.31 -14.70 -1.64
N PRO A 79 0.45 -15.85 -2.33
CA PRO A 79 1.53 -16.09 -3.30
C PRO A 79 1.38 -15.31 -4.62
N ALA A 80 0.27 -14.58 -4.80
CA ALA A 80 -0.08 -13.88 -6.04
C ALA A 80 0.89 -12.74 -6.39
N LYS A 81 1.73 -12.26 -5.46
CA LYS A 81 2.76 -11.21 -5.66
C LYS A 81 2.27 -9.88 -6.26
N GLU A 82 0.98 -9.72 -6.50
CA GLU A 82 0.39 -8.56 -7.16
C GLU A 82 -0.47 -7.78 -6.18
N TRP A 83 -0.44 -6.45 -6.31
CA TRP A 83 -1.29 -5.54 -5.55
C TRP A 83 -2.63 -5.39 -6.25
N VAL A 84 -3.71 -5.49 -5.47
CA VAL A 84 -5.08 -5.34 -5.94
C VAL A 84 -5.78 -4.25 -5.14
N LEU A 85 -6.75 -3.56 -5.76
CA LEU A 85 -7.59 -2.56 -5.11
C LEU A 85 -8.99 -3.10 -4.86
N GLU A 86 -9.51 -2.83 -3.67
CA GLU A 86 -10.88 -3.12 -3.28
C GLU A 86 -11.50 -1.90 -2.60
N THR A 87 -12.77 -1.62 -2.88
CA THR A 87 -13.52 -0.59 -2.17
C THR A 87 -14.04 -1.14 -0.85
N LEU A 88 -13.74 -0.45 0.26
CA LEU A 88 -14.32 -0.80 1.56
C LEU A 88 -15.72 -0.19 1.65
N GLN A 89 -16.73 -1.02 1.92
CA GLN A 89 -18.11 -0.59 2.19
C GLN A 89 -18.28 -0.11 3.64
#